data_AF-A0A1I8I1Z7-F1
#
_entry.id   AF-A0A1I8I1Z7-F1
#
_cell.length_a   1.000
_cell.length_b   1.000
_cell.length_c   1.000
_cell.angle_alpha   90.00
_cell.angle_beta   90.00
_cell.angle_gamma   90.00
#
_symmetry.space_group_name_H-M   'P 1'
#
loop_
_entity.id
_entity.type
_entity.pdbx_description
1 polymer ?
#
loop_
_entity_poly.entity_id
_entity_poly.type
_entity_poly.pdbx_seq_one_letter_code
_entity_poly.pdbx_strand_id
1 'polypeptide(L)'
;SLSLLCRSLCLLYRSCRRGRAADVCAQKRALEVYVNLAAPRLGHPSLRASALSLPVVFVTHDQQKAAAYATVCYDDLFRETDVFNDWRRLERRRGSFDVAPSVPAERALLMLDSLARRQLMQPLLSVHMDYFRRKLVALSDSATAEVTFDQIAKSKLAEFNSRSLWDFFYQCVRLIKQHCLSLWRHRLLLGFVEKAEAERLVLASNRPGAFLVRLSESTGRLSVTRCPRLGQAESLDPFTDAELQAAPLADR
;
A
#
# COMPACT_ATOMS: atom_id res chain seq x y z
N SER A 1 -32.48 -9.79 10.19
CA SER A 1 -31.19 -9.71 10.92
C SER A 1 -31.25 -8.55 11.90
N LEU A 2 -30.64 -8.67 13.08
CA LEU A 2 -30.47 -7.54 14.00
C LEU A 2 -29.12 -6.89 13.68
N SER A 3 -29.09 -5.59 13.39
CA SER A 3 -27.87 -4.85 13.08
C SER A 3 -27.84 -3.48 13.76
N LEU A 4 -26.65 -3.06 14.15
CA LEU A 4 -26.38 -1.72 14.68
C LEU A 4 -25.40 -1.02 13.72
N LEU A 5 -25.78 0.17 13.24
CA LEU A 5 -24.94 0.98 12.36
C LEU A 5 -24.56 2.28 13.05
N CYS A 6 -23.28 2.43 13.38
CA CYS A 6 -22.73 3.68 13.89
C CYS A 6 -22.27 4.55 12.71
N ARG A 7 -22.90 5.72 12.51
CA ARG A 7 -22.46 6.75 11.57
C ARG A 7 -21.83 7.92 12.34
N SER A 8 -20.92 8.65 11.71
CA SER A 8 -20.32 9.88 12.27
C SER A 8 -19.54 9.69 13.58
N LEU A 9 -18.77 8.60 13.68
CA LEU A 9 -17.84 8.41 14.79
C LEU A 9 -16.68 9.41 14.68
N CYS A 10 -16.48 10.21 15.72
CA CYS A 10 -15.33 11.10 15.86
C CYS A 10 -14.44 10.62 17.01
N LEU A 11 -13.13 10.54 16.76
CA LEU A 11 -12.16 10.16 17.77
C LEU A 11 -11.58 11.41 18.43
N LEU A 12 -11.69 11.49 19.77
CA LEU A 12 -10.95 12.47 20.56
C LEU A 12 -9.65 11.85 21.04
N TYR A 13 -8.53 12.26 20.44
CA TYR A 13 -7.21 11.78 20.83
C TYR A 13 -6.60 12.70 21.89
N ARG A 14 -6.28 12.16 23.07
CA ARG A 14 -5.48 12.84 24.09
C ARG A 14 -4.09 12.19 24.15
N SER A 15 -3.08 12.99 23.84
CA SER A 15 -1.67 12.60 23.90
C SER A 15 -1.26 12.28 25.34
N CYS A 16 -0.97 11.01 25.64
CA CYS A 16 -0.30 10.63 26.88
C CYS A 16 1.21 10.55 26.61
N ARG A 17 1.96 11.60 26.95
CA ARG A 17 3.43 11.60 26.86
C ARG A 17 4.02 10.73 27.97
N ARG A 18 4.12 9.41 27.75
CA ARG A 18 5.00 8.54 28.54
C ARG A 18 5.81 7.63 27.60
N GLY A 19 7.13 7.79 27.65
CA GLY A 19 8.11 6.98 26.92
C GLY A 19 8.56 7.56 25.59
N ARG A 20 9.77 7.20 25.13
CA ARG A 20 10.36 7.54 23.81
C ARG A 20 9.29 7.56 22.73
N ALA A 21 9.36 8.51 21.79
CA ALA A 21 8.44 8.67 20.67
C ALA A 21 8.26 7.37 19.89
N ALA A 22 7.34 6.51 20.35
CA ALA A 22 6.96 5.31 19.65
C ALA A 22 6.33 5.74 18.34
N ASP A 23 6.75 5.11 17.24
CA ASP A 23 6.22 5.37 15.90
C ASP A 23 4.69 5.30 15.95
N VAL A 24 4.03 6.47 15.86
CA VAL A 24 2.58 6.61 16.00
C VAL A 24 1.86 5.76 14.94
N CYS A 25 2.49 5.60 13.77
CA CYS A 25 1.92 4.84 12.67
C CYS A 25 2.03 3.32 12.90
N ALA A 26 2.91 2.87 13.80
CA ALA A 26 3.00 1.46 14.20
C ALA A 26 2.00 1.10 15.33
N GLN A 27 1.31 2.09 15.92
CA GLN A 27 0.41 1.87 17.04
C GLN A 27 -0.96 1.35 16.58
N LYS A 28 -1.11 0.02 16.65
CA LYS A 28 -2.36 -0.67 16.34
C LYS A 28 -3.34 -0.60 17.52
N ARG A 29 -4.61 -0.41 17.22
CA ARG A 29 -5.75 -0.37 18.17
C ARG A 29 -6.93 -1.14 17.59
N ALA A 30 -7.90 -1.54 18.40
CA ALA A 30 -9.18 -2.05 17.94
C ALA A 30 -10.31 -1.20 18.51
N LEU A 31 -11.41 -1.11 17.77
CA LEU A 31 -12.68 -0.62 18.27
C LEU A 31 -13.44 -1.81 18.87
N GLU A 32 -13.80 -1.72 20.15
CA GLU A 32 -14.72 -2.66 20.78
C GLU A 32 -16.14 -2.12 20.69
N VAL A 33 -17.04 -2.91 20.10
CA VAL A 33 -18.49 -2.68 20.20
C VAL A 33 -19.02 -3.74 21.15
N TYR A 34 -19.74 -3.32 22.19
CA TYR A 34 -20.39 -4.22 23.12
C TYR A 34 -21.84 -3.81 23.37
N VAL A 35 -22.68 -4.79 23.66
CA VAL A 35 -24.07 -4.63 24.05
C VAL A 35 -24.32 -5.46 25.29
N ASN A 36 -25.09 -4.90 26.22
CA ASN A 36 -25.57 -5.61 27.40
C ASN A 36 -27.02 -6.04 27.14
N LEU A 37 -27.26 -7.35 27.12
CA LEU A 37 -28.54 -7.97 26.81
C LEU A 37 -29.17 -8.44 28.12
N ALA A 38 -30.39 -7.99 28.41
CA ALA A 38 -31.19 -8.61 29.48
C ALA A 38 -31.67 -9.98 28.99
N ALA A 39 -31.27 -11.05 29.67
CA ALA A 39 -31.61 -12.41 29.28
C ALA A 39 -32.20 -13.23 30.44
N PRO A 40 -33.28 -12.74 31.09
CA PRO A 40 -33.86 -13.42 32.26
C PRO A 40 -34.34 -14.83 31.93
N ARG A 41 -34.75 -15.09 30.67
CA ARG A 41 -35.14 -16.43 30.19
C ARG A 41 -33.98 -17.43 30.06
N LEU A 42 -32.74 -16.95 30.08
CA LEU A 42 -31.52 -17.77 30.08
C LEU A 42 -30.91 -17.90 31.49
N GLY A 43 -31.61 -17.45 32.54
CA GLY A 43 -31.11 -17.49 33.92
C GLY A 43 -30.00 -16.48 34.23
N HIS A 44 -29.72 -15.55 33.31
CA HIS A 44 -28.70 -14.51 33.49
C HIS A 44 -29.34 -13.11 33.59
N PRO A 45 -29.01 -12.29 34.60
CA PRO A 45 -29.58 -10.95 34.74
C PRO A 45 -29.14 -10.01 33.61
N SER A 46 -27.91 -10.18 33.12
CA SER A 46 -27.38 -9.48 31.95
C SER A 46 -26.27 -10.29 31.28
N LEU A 47 -26.26 -10.38 29.96
CA LEU A 47 -25.20 -10.96 29.14
C LEU A 47 -24.51 -9.85 28.34
N ARG A 48 -23.18 -9.78 28.39
CA ARG A 48 -22.40 -8.88 27.52
C ARG A 48 -22.00 -9.61 26.26
N ALA A 49 -22.45 -9.12 25.10
CA ALA A 49 -21.92 -9.53 23.81
C ALA A 49 -20.96 -8.43 23.31
N SER A 50 -19.77 -8.79 22.85
CA SER A 50 -18.83 -7.83 22.26
C SER A 50 -18.12 -8.36 21.03
N ALA A 51 -17.71 -7.44 20.18
CA ALA A 51 -16.91 -7.67 18.98
C ALA A 51 -15.81 -6.62 18.89
N LEU A 52 -14.62 -7.05 18.46
CA LEU A 52 -13.48 -6.19 18.17
C LEU A 52 -13.36 -5.99 16.66
N SER A 53 -12.98 -4.79 16.24
CA SER A 53 -12.57 -4.54 14.86
C SER A 53 -11.24 -5.21 14.53
N LEU A 54 -10.93 -5.31 13.23
CA LEU A 54 -9.56 -5.46 12.77
C LEU A 54 -8.69 -4.28 13.26
N PRO A 55 -7.36 -4.42 13.31
CA PRO A 55 -6.48 -3.34 13.74
C PRO A 55 -6.68 -2.06 12.94
N VAL A 56 -6.75 -0.96 13.67
CA VAL A 56 -6.85 0.42 13.19
C VAL A 56 -5.62 1.18 13.64
N VAL A 57 -5.06 1.99 12.76
CA VAL A 57 -4.01 2.96 13.06
C VAL A 57 -4.60 4.36 12.94
N PHE A 58 -4.44 5.17 13.98
CA PHE A 58 -4.93 6.55 13.99
C PHE A 58 -3.83 7.51 13.53
N VAL A 59 -4.19 8.40 12.60
CA VAL A 59 -3.30 9.44 12.08
C VAL A 59 -3.89 10.81 12.34
N THR A 60 -3.02 11.80 12.57
CA THR A 60 -3.39 13.20 12.75
C THR A 60 -3.09 14.05 11.51
N HIS A 61 -2.19 13.59 10.63
CA HIS A 61 -1.79 14.32 9.43
C HIS A 61 -1.70 13.40 8.21
N ASP A 62 -1.95 13.94 7.02
CA ASP A 62 -1.97 13.18 5.76
C ASP A 62 -0.63 12.52 5.41
N GLN A 63 0.48 13.12 5.85
CA GLN A 63 1.82 12.55 5.68
C GLN A 63 2.01 11.22 6.43
N GLN A 64 1.21 10.95 7.47
CA GLN A 64 1.28 9.69 8.23
C GLN A 64 0.49 8.56 7.55
N LYS A 65 -0.39 8.87 6.58
CA LYS A 65 -1.24 7.87 5.94
C LYS A 65 -0.42 6.77 5.27
N ALA A 66 0.69 7.11 4.63
CA ALA A 66 1.55 6.13 3.96
C ALA A 66 2.02 5.05 4.95
N ALA A 67 2.66 5.46 6.05
CA ALA A 67 3.14 4.56 7.10
C ALA A 67 2.00 3.79 7.78
N ALA A 68 0.88 4.45 8.10
CA ALA A 68 -0.27 3.81 8.71
C ALA A 68 -0.90 2.73 7.81
N TYR A 69 -1.03 3.00 6.50
CA TYR A 69 -1.47 2.01 5.53
C TYR A 69 -0.49 0.83 5.44
N ALA A 70 0.82 1.07 5.54
CA ALA A 70 1.81 -0.01 5.56
C ALA A 70 1.54 -0.96 6.73
N THR A 71 1.35 -0.41 7.93
CA THR A 71 1.12 -1.18 9.16
C THR A 71 -0.17 -1.99 9.09
N VAL A 72 -1.28 -1.38 8.66
CA VAL A 72 -2.56 -2.11 8.52
C VAL A 72 -2.47 -3.17 7.42
N CYS A 73 -1.85 -2.86 6.28
CA CYS A 73 -1.71 -3.81 5.17
C CYS A 73 -0.83 -5.01 5.54
N TYR A 74 0.29 -4.78 6.23
CA TYR A 74 1.17 -5.85 6.70
C TYR A 74 0.46 -6.72 7.74
N ASP A 75 -0.30 -6.11 8.65
CA ASP A 75 -1.11 -6.85 9.61
C ASP A 75 -2.16 -7.72 8.90
N ASP A 76 -3.00 -7.13 8.04
CA ASP A 76 -4.02 -7.87 7.30
C ASP A 76 -3.48 -9.12 6.57
N LEU A 77 -2.27 -9.02 5.99
CA LEU A 77 -1.69 -10.05 5.11
C LEU A 77 -0.79 -11.06 5.83
N PHE A 78 -0.12 -10.65 6.92
CA PHE A 78 0.95 -11.42 7.54
C PHE A 78 0.81 -11.49 9.07
N ARG A 79 -0.43 -11.49 9.57
CA ARG A 79 -0.71 -12.01 10.91
C ARG A 79 -0.01 -13.36 11.08
N GLU A 80 0.60 -13.58 12.23
CA GLU A 80 1.14 -14.89 12.60
C GLU A 80 -0.01 -15.92 12.65
N THR A 81 -0.34 -16.50 11.50
CA THR A 81 -1.27 -17.61 11.40
C THR A 81 -0.49 -18.89 11.60
N ASP A 82 -0.37 -19.29 12.86
CA ASP A 82 -0.06 -20.68 13.20
C ASP A 82 -1.19 -21.23 14.07
N VAL A 83 -2.41 -21.23 13.52
CA VAL A 83 -3.57 -21.83 14.19
C VAL A 83 -4.65 -22.28 13.20
N PHE A 84 -4.32 -23.18 12.26
CA PHE A 84 -5.38 -23.94 11.58
C PHE A 84 -6.06 -24.96 12.52
N ASN A 85 -5.56 -25.17 13.75
CA ASN A 85 -6.00 -26.27 14.64
C ASN A 85 -6.35 -25.90 16.11
N ASP A 86 -6.45 -24.63 16.52
CA ASP A 86 -6.76 -24.30 17.93
C ASP A 86 -7.61 -23.02 18.12
N TRP A 87 -8.93 -23.16 17.98
CA TRP A 87 -9.87 -22.05 18.22
C TRP A 87 -9.73 -21.40 19.61
N ARG A 88 -9.17 -22.10 20.62
CA ARG A 88 -8.92 -21.56 21.98
C ARG A 88 -7.71 -20.61 22.04
N ARG A 89 -6.83 -20.61 21.04
CA ARG A 89 -5.79 -19.56 20.87
C ARG A 89 -6.35 -18.31 20.20
N LEU A 90 -7.38 -18.44 19.37
CA LEU A 90 -8.08 -17.31 18.76
C LEU A 90 -8.75 -16.41 19.83
N GLU A 91 -9.31 -17.01 20.88
CA GLU A 91 -9.92 -16.30 22.01
C GLU A 91 -8.90 -15.59 22.90
N ARG A 92 -7.73 -16.21 23.14
CA ARG A 92 -6.63 -15.62 23.92
C ARG A 92 -5.84 -14.55 23.17
N ARG A 93 -5.84 -14.56 21.84
CA ARG A 93 -5.20 -13.53 20.98
C ARG A 93 -6.16 -12.43 20.51
N ARG A 94 -7.42 -12.39 20.98
CA ARG A 94 -8.30 -11.21 20.77
C ARG A 94 -7.60 -9.97 21.34
N GLY A 95 -7.08 -9.12 20.47
CA GLY A 95 -6.33 -7.90 20.82
C GLY A 95 -4.81 -8.00 20.70
N SER A 96 -4.23 -9.17 20.41
CA SER A 96 -2.84 -9.28 19.95
C SER A 96 -2.82 -8.98 18.44
N PHE A 97 -2.00 -8.00 18.08
CA PHE A 97 -1.74 -7.59 16.70
C PHE A 97 -0.35 -8.08 16.29
N ASP A 98 -0.01 -9.32 16.62
CA ASP A 98 1.29 -9.88 16.27
C ASP A 98 1.31 -10.28 14.79
N VAL A 99 2.42 -9.98 14.14
CA VAL A 99 2.65 -10.21 12.70
C VAL A 99 3.98 -10.90 12.52
N ALA A 100 4.15 -11.62 11.42
CA ALA A 100 5.40 -12.27 11.10
C ALA A 100 6.55 -11.23 11.10
N PRO A 101 7.74 -11.56 11.67
CA PRO A 101 8.87 -10.63 11.70
C PRO A 101 9.46 -10.37 10.30
N SER A 102 9.36 -11.36 9.43
CA SER A 102 9.79 -11.36 8.03
C SER A 102 8.85 -12.23 7.20
N VAL A 103 8.86 -12.00 5.89
CA VAL A 103 8.11 -12.80 4.91
C VAL A 103 8.95 -13.03 3.65
N PRO A 104 8.72 -14.11 2.91
CA PRO A 104 9.34 -14.29 1.59
C PRO A 104 9.10 -13.07 0.69
N ALA A 105 10.12 -12.63 -0.06
CA ALA A 105 10.03 -11.47 -0.95
C ALA A 105 8.84 -11.56 -1.93
N GLU A 106 8.55 -12.75 -2.45
CA GLU A 106 7.39 -12.97 -3.32
C GLU A 106 6.06 -12.71 -2.61
N ARG A 107 5.93 -13.07 -1.34
CA ARG A 107 4.72 -12.82 -0.55
C ARG A 107 4.54 -11.34 -0.25
N ALA A 108 5.62 -10.58 -0.08
CA ALA A 108 5.57 -9.14 0.15
C ALA A 108 4.93 -8.37 -1.02
N LEU A 109 4.96 -8.90 -2.26
CA LEU A 109 4.24 -8.32 -3.41
C LEU A 109 2.74 -8.16 -3.16
N LEU A 110 2.14 -9.03 -2.32
CA LEU A 110 0.73 -8.95 -1.96
C LEU A 110 0.38 -7.62 -1.28
N MET A 111 1.33 -6.99 -0.58
CA MET A 111 1.10 -5.67 0.02
C MET A 111 0.84 -4.60 -1.05
N LEU A 112 1.65 -4.62 -2.11
CA LEU A 112 1.57 -3.66 -3.20
C LEU A 112 0.30 -3.91 -4.03
N ASP A 113 0.04 -5.17 -4.37
CA ASP A 113 -1.17 -5.54 -5.13
C ASP A 113 -2.46 -5.26 -4.34
N SER A 114 -2.47 -5.51 -3.02
CA SER A 114 -3.60 -5.18 -2.13
C SER A 114 -3.94 -3.69 -2.15
N LEU A 115 -2.93 -2.82 -2.05
CA LEU A 115 -3.13 -1.38 -2.13
C LEU A 115 -3.60 -0.94 -3.53
N ALA A 116 -3.03 -1.50 -4.60
CA ALA A 116 -3.47 -1.22 -5.97
C ALA A 116 -4.94 -1.59 -6.19
N ARG A 117 -5.36 -2.79 -5.76
CA ARG A 117 -6.76 -3.23 -5.86
C ARG A 117 -7.71 -2.29 -5.11
N ARG A 118 -7.34 -1.91 -3.88
CA ARG A 118 -8.17 -1.06 -3.01
C ARG A 118 -8.26 0.38 -3.52
N GLN A 119 -7.18 0.94 -4.06
CA GLN A 119 -7.11 2.37 -4.41
C GLN A 119 -7.32 2.65 -5.90
N LEU A 120 -6.92 1.72 -6.78
CA LEU A 120 -6.96 1.86 -8.24
C LEU A 120 -8.00 0.96 -8.90
N MET A 121 -8.72 0.14 -8.14
CA MET A 121 -9.77 -0.77 -8.63
C MET A 121 -9.27 -1.79 -9.66
N GLN A 122 -7.97 -2.07 -9.67
CA GLN A 122 -7.31 -2.99 -10.59
C GLN A 122 -6.10 -3.63 -9.91
N PRO A 123 -5.79 -4.90 -10.22
CA PRO A 123 -4.54 -5.50 -9.81
C PRO A 123 -3.35 -4.93 -10.59
N LEU A 124 -2.17 -5.12 -10.00
CA LEU A 124 -0.90 -4.97 -10.70
C LEU A 124 -0.78 -6.03 -11.81
N LEU A 125 -0.18 -5.65 -12.94
CA LEU A 125 0.13 -6.57 -14.03
C LEU A 125 1.41 -7.37 -13.74
N SER A 126 1.63 -8.46 -14.47
CA SER A 126 2.87 -9.27 -14.35
C SER A 126 4.12 -8.41 -14.49
N VAL A 127 4.16 -7.49 -15.47
CA VAL A 127 5.29 -6.56 -15.65
C VAL A 127 5.55 -5.67 -14.42
N HIS A 128 4.49 -5.25 -13.71
CA HIS A 128 4.62 -4.49 -12.46
C HIS A 128 5.12 -5.38 -11.33
N MET A 129 4.59 -6.60 -11.25
CA MET A 129 5.01 -7.58 -10.25
C MET A 129 6.49 -7.94 -10.43
N ASP A 130 6.96 -8.11 -11.67
CA ASP A 130 8.37 -8.37 -11.99
C ASP A 130 9.26 -7.18 -11.63
N TYR A 131 8.80 -5.95 -11.90
CA TYR A 131 9.49 -4.71 -11.49
C TYR A 131 9.68 -4.70 -9.97
N PHE A 132 8.61 -4.91 -9.20
CA PHE A 132 8.69 -4.88 -7.73
C PHE A 132 9.37 -6.09 -7.11
N ARG A 133 9.29 -7.27 -7.75
CA ARG A 133 10.00 -8.47 -7.30
C ARG A 133 11.49 -8.21 -7.25
N ARG A 134 12.07 -7.61 -8.30
CA ARG A 134 13.49 -7.26 -8.34
C ARG A 134 13.89 -6.33 -7.19
N LYS A 135 13.05 -5.33 -6.87
CA LYS A 135 13.29 -4.40 -5.75
C LYS A 135 13.20 -5.10 -4.39
N LEU A 136 12.23 -6.00 -4.21
CA LEU A 136 12.07 -6.77 -2.97
C LEU A 136 13.21 -7.78 -2.78
N VAL A 137 13.65 -8.46 -3.84
CA VAL A 137 14.82 -9.35 -3.79
C VAL A 137 16.08 -8.57 -3.44
N ALA A 138 16.27 -7.36 -4.00
CA ALA A 138 17.41 -6.50 -3.63
C ALA A 138 17.36 -6.01 -2.17
N LEU A 139 16.18 -5.94 -1.56
CA LEU A 139 15.99 -5.63 -0.15
C LEU A 139 16.10 -6.86 0.77
N SER A 140 15.94 -8.06 0.22
CA SER A 140 15.86 -9.31 0.99
C SER A 140 17.22 -9.73 1.55
N ASP A 141 17.18 -10.48 2.65
CA ASP A 141 18.36 -11.18 3.12
C ASP A 141 18.72 -12.31 2.15
N SER A 142 19.92 -12.25 1.56
CA SER A 142 20.40 -13.22 0.58
C SER A 142 20.40 -14.67 1.09
N ALA A 143 20.49 -14.90 2.42
CA ALA A 143 20.51 -16.24 2.99
C ALA A 143 19.10 -16.84 3.13
N THR A 144 18.08 -16.02 3.40
CA THR A 144 16.72 -16.49 3.69
C THR A 144 15.71 -16.18 2.58
N ALA A 145 16.07 -15.28 1.64
CA ALA A 145 15.16 -14.69 0.65
C ALA A 145 13.92 -14.02 1.27
N GLU A 146 14.04 -13.59 2.53
CA GLU A 146 12.98 -12.90 3.26
C GLU A 146 13.22 -11.40 3.39
N VAL A 147 12.12 -10.67 3.53
CA VAL A 147 12.07 -9.22 3.76
C VAL A 147 11.26 -8.92 5.02
N THR A 148 11.76 -8.01 5.84
CA THR A 148 11.08 -7.49 7.03
C THR A 148 10.16 -6.32 6.70
N PHE A 149 9.23 -6.00 7.60
CA PHE A 149 8.41 -4.78 7.49
C PHE A 149 9.26 -3.53 7.32
N ASP A 150 10.34 -3.39 8.09
CA ASP A 150 11.21 -2.21 8.05
C ASP A 150 11.95 -2.10 6.73
N GLN A 151 12.39 -3.22 6.14
CA GLN A 151 13.01 -3.22 4.81
C GLN A 151 12.05 -2.71 3.71
N ILE A 152 10.77 -3.06 3.79
CA ILE A 152 9.77 -2.63 2.79
C ILE A 152 9.33 -1.18 3.04
N ALA A 153 9.03 -0.85 4.30
CA ALA A 153 8.31 0.37 4.67
C ALA A 153 9.22 1.52 5.12
N LYS A 154 10.43 1.24 5.60
CA LYS A 154 11.30 2.25 6.24
C LYS A 154 12.68 2.40 5.59
N SER A 155 13.27 1.34 5.04
CA SER A 155 14.59 1.40 4.39
C SER A 155 14.58 2.38 3.22
N LYS A 156 15.55 3.31 3.20
CA LYS A 156 15.62 4.35 2.18
C LYS A 156 16.39 3.88 0.96
N LEU A 157 15.79 4.06 -0.22
CA LEU A 157 16.36 3.64 -1.50
C LEU A 157 16.79 4.86 -2.31
N ALA A 158 18.05 4.88 -2.75
CA ALA A 158 18.63 5.99 -3.51
C ALA A 158 17.88 6.24 -4.83
N GLU A 159 17.48 5.16 -5.52
CA GLU A 159 16.71 5.23 -6.78
C GLU A 159 15.35 5.95 -6.63
N PHE A 160 14.78 5.94 -5.42
CA PHE A 160 13.53 6.61 -5.11
C PHE A 160 13.73 7.95 -4.40
N ASN A 161 14.90 8.56 -4.53
CA ASN A 161 15.25 9.81 -3.86
C ASN A 161 15.06 9.71 -2.33
N SER A 162 15.65 8.68 -1.74
CA SER A 162 15.62 8.42 -0.29
C SER A 162 14.22 8.20 0.29
N ARG A 163 13.30 7.66 -0.52
CA ARG A 163 12.01 7.10 -0.06
C ARG A 163 12.15 5.59 0.13
N SER A 164 11.29 5.00 0.97
CA SER A 164 11.17 3.54 1.01
C SER A 164 10.41 3.02 -0.20
N LEU A 165 10.50 1.71 -0.45
CA LEU A 165 9.72 1.07 -1.52
C LEU A 165 8.22 1.33 -1.31
N TRP A 166 7.74 1.17 -0.08
CA TRP A 166 6.34 1.44 0.25
C TRP A 166 5.95 2.90 0.04
N ASP A 167 6.76 3.85 0.54
CA ASP A 167 6.47 5.29 0.39
C ASP A 167 6.42 5.68 -1.10
N PHE A 168 7.38 5.21 -1.89
CA PHE A 168 7.40 5.43 -3.34
C PHE A 168 6.12 4.91 -4.00
N PHE A 169 5.77 3.65 -3.74
CA PHE A 169 4.59 3.02 -4.31
C PHE A 169 3.29 3.71 -3.89
N TYR A 170 3.15 4.04 -2.60
CA TYR A 170 1.98 4.71 -2.06
C TYR A 170 1.74 6.07 -2.72
N GLN A 171 2.81 6.87 -2.92
CA GLN A 171 2.68 8.16 -3.61
C GLN A 171 2.31 7.99 -5.09
N CYS A 172 2.87 6.99 -5.78
CA CYS A 172 2.50 6.67 -7.16
C CYS A 172 1.03 6.29 -7.27
N VAL A 173 0.54 5.42 -6.38
CA VAL A 173 -0.88 5.02 -6.33
C VAL A 173 -1.78 6.24 -6.08
N ARG A 174 -1.39 7.15 -5.19
CA ARG A 174 -2.14 8.40 -4.96
C ARG A 174 -2.20 9.28 -6.21
N LEU A 175 -1.06 9.47 -6.87
CA LEU A 175 -0.97 10.28 -8.09
C LEU A 175 -1.87 9.68 -9.19
N ILE A 176 -1.78 8.36 -9.43
CA ILE A 176 -2.62 7.67 -10.41
C ILE A 176 -4.10 7.85 -10.04
N LYS A 177 -4.46 7.63 -8.77
CA LYS A 177 -5.85 7.77 -8.31
C LYS A 177 -6.39 9.18 -8.54
N GLN A 178 -5.57 10.20 -8.35
CA GLN A 178 -5.95 11.61 -8.48
C GLN A 178 -6.05 12.06 -9.94
N HIS A 179 -5.11 11.65 -10.80
CA HIS A 179 -4.98 12.24 -12.15
C HIS A 179 -5.21 11.26 -13.31
N CYS A 180 -5.03 9.96 -13.12
CA CYS A 180 -4.94 8.99 -14.22
C CYS A 180 -5.71 7.69 -13.97
N LEU A 181 -6.71 7.71 -13.07
CA LEU A 181 -7.42 6.49 -12.68
C LEU A 181 -8.11 5.82 -13.87
N SER A 182 -8.71 6.60 -14.77
CA SER A 182 -9.33 6.05 -15.99
C SER A 182 -8.28 5.40 -16.90
N LEU A 183 -7.16 6.07 -17.17
CA LEU A 183 -6.09 5.54 -18.03
C LEU A 183 -5.48 4.26 -17.46
N TRP A 184 -5.26 4.21 -16.14
CA TRP A 184 -4.80 3.00 -15.45
C TRP A 184 -5.80 1.85 -15.60
N ARG A 185 -7.10 2.10 -15.39
CA ARG A 185 -8.15 1.09 -15.50
C ARG A 185 -8.29 0.52 -16.90
N HIS A 186 -8.06 1.34 -17.93
CA HIS A 186 -8.07 0.94 -19.33
C HIS A 186 -6.71 0.40 -19.82
N ARG A 187 -5.72 0.24 -18.92
CA ARG A 187 -4.37 -0.28 -19.24
C ARG A 187 -3.62 0.56 -20.29
N LEU A 188 -3.91 1.86 -20.35
CA LEU A 188 -3.24 2.84 -21.22
C LEU A 188 -1.98 3.46 -20.58
N LEU A 189 -1.80 3.25 -19.27
CA LEU A 189 -0.63 3.65 -18.51
C LEU A 189 0.22 2.41 -18.21
N LEU A 190 1.44 2.31 -18.77
CA LEU A 190 2.37 1.23 -18.41
C LEU A 190 2.81 1.36 -16.95
N GLY A 191 3.06 2.58 -16.47
CA GLY A 191 3.27 2.84 -15.05
C GLY A 191 4.64 2.38 -14.54
N PHE A 192 4.72 1.22 -13.89
CA PHE A 192 5.95 0.77 -13.22
C PHE A 192 6.87 0.05 -14.19
N VAL A 193 7.92 0.74 -14.65
CA VAL A 193 8.99 0.22 -15.51
C VAL A 193 10.23 1.10 -15.33
N GLU A 194 11.42 0.51 -15.40
CA GLU A 194 12.68 1.26 -15.30
C GLU A 194 12.89 2.15 -16.53
N LYS A 195 13.54 3.30 -16.37
CA LYS A 195 13.81 4.21 -17.49
C LYS A 195 14.49 3.49 -18.67
N ALA A 196 15.54 2.73 -18.39
CA ALA A 196 16.30 2.02 -19.42
C ALA A 196 15.44 0.98 -20.16
N GLU A 197 14.56 0.28 -19.43
CA GLU A 197 13.65 -0.70 -20.02
C GLU A 197 12.56 -0.03 -20.86
N ALA A 198 12.04 1.11 -20.41
CA ALA A 198 11.10 1.91 -21.20
C ALA A 198 11.71 2.38 -22.52
N GLU A 199 12.95 2.88 -22.49
CA GLU A 199 13.70 3.31 -23.67
C GLU A 199 13.95 2.13 -24.63
N ARG A 200 14.32 0.97 -24.08
CA ARG A 200 14.46 -0.27 -24.87
C ARG A 200 13.15 -0.68 -25.55
N LEU A 201 12.02 -0.61 -24.86
CA LEU A 201 10.70 -0.99 -25.39
C LEU A 201 10.25 -0.08 -26.54
N VAL A 202 10.44 1.24 -26.43
CA VAL A 202 10.08 2.16 -27.53
C VAL A 202 10.99 2.00 -28.73
N LEU A 203 12.27 1.70 -28.54
CA LEU A 203 13.20 1.38 -29.64
C LEU A 203 12.81 0.07 -30.34
N ALA A 204 12.47 -0.95 -29.57
CA ALA A 204 12.07 -2.27 -30.09
C ALA A 204 10.78 -2.20 -30.93
N SER A 205 9.94 -1.18 -30.73
CA SER A 205 8.75 -0.97 -31.55
C SER A 205 9.06 -0.69 -33.02
N ASN A 206 10.29 -0.22 -33.33
CA ASN A 206 10.75 0.20 -34.66
C ASN A 206 9.78 1.17 -35.38
N ARG A 207 9.09 2.03 -34.61
CA ARG A 207 8.09 2.97 -35.13
C ARG A 207 8.34 4.37 -34.57
N PRO A 208 8.68 5.36 -35.43
CA PRO A 208 8.68 6.76 -35.03
C PRO A 208 7.32 7.17 -34.47
N GLY A 209 7.33 7.94 -33.38
CA GLY A 209 6.14 8.36 -32.66
C GLY A 209 5.63 7.35 -31.62
N ALA A 210 6.20 6.14 -31.54
CA ALA A 210 5.85 5.21 -30.47
C ALA A 210 6.22 5.79 -29.11
N PHE A 211 5.34 5.64 -28.13
CA PHE A 211 5.57 6.12 -26.77
C PHE A 211 4.91 5.22 -25.73
N LEU A 212 5.33 5.39 -24.49
CA LEU A 212 4.68 4.82 -23.32
C LEU A 212 4.74 5.82 -22.16
N VAL A 213 3.78 5.71 -21.25
CA VAL A 213 3.76 6.51 -20.03
C VAL A 213 4.20 5.64 -18.85
N ARG A 214 5.16 6.15 -18.08
CA ARG A 214 5.71 5.49 -16.90
C ARG A 214 5.72 6.41 -15.69
N LEU A 215 6.02 5.85 -14.52
CA LEU A 215 6.33 6.59 -13.31
C LEU A 215 7.86 6.69 -13.19
N SER A 216 8.36 7.91 -13.03
CA SER A 216 9.78 8.18 -12.78
C SER A 216 10.17 7.67 -11.40
N GLU A 217 11.24 6.88 -11.30
CA GLU A 217 11.71 6.33 -10.02
C GLU A 217 12.12 7.44 -9.05
N SER A 218 12.88 8.42 -9.53
CA SER A 218 13.41 9.51 -8.70
C SER A 218 12.34 10.46 -8.17
N THR A 219 11.26 10.71 -8.93
CA THR A 219 10.22 11.68 -8.55
C THR A 219 8.92 11.03 -8.08
N GLY A 220 8.62 9.81 -8.54
CA GLY A 220 7.30 9.18 -8.38
C GLY A 220 6.20 9.84 -9.22
N ARG A 221 6.56 10.65 -10.23
CA ARG A 221 5.64 11.37 -11.11
C ARG A 221 5.58 10.74 -12.50
N LEU A 222 4.53 11.07 -13.26
CA LEU A 222 4.30 10.56 -14.60
C LEU A 222 5.30 11.17 -15.59
N SER A 223 5.88 10.37 -16.46
CA SER A 223 6.80 10.77 -17.53
C SER A 223 6.50 9.98 -18.80
N VAL A 224 6.70 10.60 -19.96
CA VAL A 224 6.56 9.96 -21.26
C VAL A 224 7.93 9.56 -21.78
N THR A 225 8.08 8.28 -22.15
CA THR A 225 9.22 7.81 -22.93
C THR A 225 8.76 7.58 -24.36
N ARG A 226 9.44 8.19 -25.34
CA ARG A 226 9.04 8.15 -26.76
C ARG A 226 10.22 7.91 -27.70
N CYS A 227 9.89 7.44 -28.89
CA CYS A 227 10.78 7.24 -30.02
C CYS A 227 10.54 8.35 -31.07
N PRO A 228 11.20 9.52 -30.99
CA PRO A 228 10.93 10.63 -31.90
C PRO A 228 11.37 10.32 -33.33
N ARG A 229 12.43 9.52 -33.50
CA ARG A 229 12.98 9.07 -34.78
C ARG A 229 13.46 7.63 -34.64
N LEU A 230 13.57 6.92 -35.77
CA LEU A 230 14.12 5.56 -35.79
C LEU A 230 15.47 5.49 -35.06
N GLY A 231 15.59 4.54 -34.13
CA GLY A 231 16.82 4.33 -33.34
C GLY A 231 17.06 5.33 -32.21
N GLN A 232 16.15 6.27 -31.95
CA GLN A 232 16.27 7.24 -30.86
C GLN A 232 15.20 7.00 -29.80
N ALA A 233 15.57 7.12 -28.53
CA ALA A 233 14.65 7.14 -27.40
C ALA A 233 14.93 8.36 -26.53
N GLU A 234 13.86 8.96 -26.02
CA GLU A 234 13.95 10.05 -25.06
C GLU A 234 12.85 9.91 -24.00
N SER A 235 13.19 10.28 -22.76
CA SER A 235 12.23 10.37 -21.66
C SER A 235 12.05 11.85 -21.30
N LEU A 236 10.82 12.34 -21.36
CA LEU A 236 10.47 13.71 -20.99
C LEU A 236 10.53 13.89 -19.47
N ASP A 237 10.70 15.14 -19.04
CA ASP A 237 10.64 15.47 -17.62
C ASP A 237 9.29 15.07 -17.00
N PRO A 238 9.28 14.59 -15.75
CA PRO A 238 8.03 14.15 -15.13
C PRO A 238 7.07 15.32 -14.86
N PHE A 239 5.80 15.14 -15.23
CA PHE A 239 4.75 16.14 -15.04
C PHE A 239 4.54 16.47 -13.55
N THR A 240 4.48 17.75 -13.24
CA THR A 240 4.12 18.27 -11.93
C THR A 240 2.62 18.11 -11.64
N ASP A 241 2.25 18.18 -10.37
CA ASP A 241 0.83 18.14 -9.96
C ASP A 241 0.05 19.31 -10.58
N ALA A 242 0.65 20.51 -10.62
CA ALA A 242 0.05 21.69 -11.21
C ALA A 242 -0.23 21.52 -12.72
N GLU A 243 0.69 20.88 -13.46
CA GLU A 243 0.47 20.58 -14.87
C GLU A 243 -0.68 19.60 -15.08
N LEU A 244 -0.76 18.54 -14.28
CA LEU A 244 -1.82 17.54 -14.35
C LEU A 244 -3.18 18.05 -13.83
N GLN A 245 -3.19 19.13 -13.04
CA GLN A 245 -4.39 19.87 -12.65
C GLN A 245 -4.84 20.83 -13.76
N ALA A 246 -3.90 21.49 -14.43
CA ALA A 246 -4.19 22.45 -15.50
C ALA A 246 -4.77 21.77 -16.76
N ALA A 247 -4.27 20.58 -17.11
CA ALA A 247 -4.80 19.78 -18.20
C ALA A 247 -4.63 18.28 -17.91
N PRO A 248 -5.66 17.43 -18.13
CA PRO A 248 -5.55 15.99 -18.04
C PRO A 248 -4.40 15.44 -18.90
N LEU A 249 -3.78 14.34 -18.45
CA LEU A 249 -2.67 13.70 -19.17
C LEU A 249 -3.03 13.36 -20.64
N ALA A 250 -4.27 13.00 -20.93
CA ALA A 250 -4.69 12.61 -22.28
C ALA A 250 -4.77 13.79 -23.27
N ASP A 251 -4.91 15.02 -22.77
CA ASP A 251 -4.97 16.23 -23.57
C ASP A 251 -3.56 16.82 -23.84
N ARG A 252 -2.53 16.26 -23.20
CA ARG A 252 -1.12 16.66 -23.30
C ARG A 252 -0.36 15.75 -24.26
#